data_AF-A0A3D1A216-F1
#
_entry.id   AF-A0A3D1A216-F1
#
_cell.length_a   1.000
_cell.length_b   1.000
_cell.length_c   1.000
_cell.angle_alpha   90.00
_cell.angle_beta   90.00
_cell.angle_gamma   90.00
#
_symmetry.space_group_name_H-M   'P 1'
#
loop_
_entity.id
_entity.type
_entity.pdbx_description
1 polymer ?
#
loop_
_entity_poly.entity_id
_entity_poly.type
_entity_poly.pdbx_seq_one_letter_code
_entity_poly.pdbx_strand_id
1 'polypeptide(L)'
;MKKIIHVNQHVIRRNTKHGTDEPVLTVKTYKENNYAHEAIIKTKDGVELAKVIYSPHKPLSCGARVWVELDTDTTDVDLIVREGENND
;
A
#
# COMPACT_ATOMS: atom_id res chain seq x y z
N MET A 1 -8.38 12.52 13.75
CA MET A 1 -7.73 11.23 14.06
C MET A 1 -7.16 10.66 12.76
N LYS A 2 -5.88 10.26 12.73
CA LYS A 2 -5.24 9.72 11.51
C LYS A 2 -5.17 8.19 11.60
N LYS A 3 -5.31 7.51 10.46
CA LYS A 3 -4.90 6.12 10.29
C LYS A 3 -3.66 6.12 9.38
N ILE A 4 -2.68 5.28 9.69
CA ILE A 4 -1.45 5.16 8.90
C ILE A 4 -1.36 3.73 8.39
N ILE A 5 -1.29 3.55 7.07
CA ILE A 5 -0.96 2.26 6.47
C ILE A 5 0.56 2.20 6.38
N HIS A 6 1.18 1.48 7.30
CA HIS A 6 2.62 1.28 7.32
C HIS A 6 2.98 0.05 6.48
N VAL A 7 3.84 0.24 5.48
CA VAL A 7 4.38 -0.84 4.66
C VAL A 7 5.71 -1.30 5.26
N ASN A 8 5.76 -2.54 5.75
CA ASN A 8 6.94 -3.07 6.42
C ASN A 8 7.94 -3.67 5.41
N GLN A 9 8.92 -2.86 5.01
CA GLN A 9 9.98 -3.30 4.09
C GLN A 9 10.79 -4.51 4.58
N HIS A 10 10.95 -4.68 5.90
CA HIS A 10 11.74 -5.78 6.46
C HIS A 10 11.01 -7.11 6.26
N VAL A 11 9.69 -7.13 6.47
CA VAL A 11 8.86 -8.30 6.23
C VAL A 11 8.80 -8.62 4.73
N ILE A 12 8.66 -7.61 3.85
CA ILE A 12 8.69 -7.81 2.39
C ILE A 12 9.99 -8.50 1.95
N ARG A 13 11.15 -8.03 2.45
CA ARG A 13 12.46 -8.62 2.13
C ARG A 13 12.58 -10.05 2.65
N ARG A 14 12.15 -10.30 3.89
CA ARG A 14 12.15 -11.65 4.48
C ARG A 14 11.26 -12.61 3.68
N ASN A 15 10.03 -12.19 3.39
CA ASN A 15 9.07 -12.95 2.60
C ASN A 15 9.63 -13.29 1.21
N THR A 16 10.26 -12.32 0.55
CA THR A 16 10.91 -12.54 -0.74
C THR A 16 12.07 -13.54 -0.63
N LYS A 17 12.90 -13.44 0.41
CA LYS A 17 14.06 -14.32 0.62
C LYS A 17 13.65 -15.76 0.92
N HIS A 18 12.58 -15.95 1.68
CA HIS A 18 12.16 -17.24 2.21
C HIS A 18 10.94 -17.84 1.51
N GLY A 19 10.36 -17.14 0.54
CA GLY A 19 9.14 -17.57 -0.16
C GLY A 19 7.90 -17.60 0.72
N THR A 20 7.86 -16.80 1.79
CA THR A 20 6.72 -16.73 2.73
C THR A 20 5.76 -15.61 2.36
N ASP A 21 4.56 -15.64 2.93
CA ASP A 21 3.49 -14.64 2.75
C ASP A 21 2.99 -14.18 4.11
N GLU A 22 3.87 -13.60 4.92
CA GLU A 22 3.44 -12.92 6.15
C GLU A 22 2.86 -11.53 5.82
N PRO A 23 1.86 -11.04 6.59
CA PRO A 23 1.28 -9.72 6.36
C PRO A 23 2.34 -8.62 6.46
N VAL A 24 2.41 -7.76 5.43
CA VAL A 24 3.40 -6.67 5.34
C VAL A 24 2.82 -5.30 5.68
N LEU A 25 1.49 -5.18 5.76
CA LEU A 25 0.82 -3.94 6.10
C LEU A 25 0.52 -3.92 7.60
N THR A 26 0.73 -2.76 8.22
CA THR A 26 0.21 -2.47 9.55
C THR A 26 -0.65 -1.21 9.48
N VAL A 27 -1.95 -1.35 9.66
CA VAL A 27 -2.89 -0.22 9.77
C VAL A 27 -2.88 0.26 11.22
N LYS A 28 -2.15 1.35 11.45
CA LYS A 28 -1.97 1.95 12.77
C LYS A 28 -3.05 2.98 13.03
N THR A 29 -3.71 2.86 14.16
CA THR A 29 -4.51 3.94 14.76
C THR A 29 -3.77 4.50 15.97
N TYR A 30 -4.40 5.42 16.70
CA TYR A 30 -3.86 5.87 17.99
C TYR A 30 -3.93 4.80 19.10
N LYS A 31 -4.69 3.70 18.89
CA LYS A 31 -4.96 2.67 19.90
C LYS A 31 -4.39 1.29 19.55
N GLU A 32 -4.28 0.98 18.26
CA GLU A 32 -4.08 -0.40 17.80
C GLU A 32 -3.24 -0.47 16.53
N ASN A 33 -2.60 -1.63 16.35
CA ASN A 33 -1.83 -2.00 15.18
C ASN A 33 -2.47 -3.24 14.55
N ASN A 34 -3.17 -3.07 13.43
CA ASN A 34 -3.82 -4.18 12.72
C ASN A 34 -2.95 -4.63 11.55
N TYR A 35 -2.58 -5.92 11.51
CA TYR A 35 -1.76 -6.48 10.44
C TYR A 35 -2.63 -7.01 9.30
N ALA A 36 -2.21 -6.79 8.06
CA ALA A 36 -2.95 -7.22 6.88
C ALA A 36 -2.04 -7.49 5.67
N HIS A 37 -2.55 -8.29 4.73
CA HIS A 37 -1.95 -8.45 3.40
C HIS A 37 -2.45 -7.33 2.46
N GLU A 38 -3.70 -6.90 2.62
CA GLU A 38 -4.32 -5.86 1.80
C GLU A 38 -5.08 -4.87 2.68
N ALA A 39 -5.28 -3.65 2.19
CA ALA A 39 -6.08 -2.64 2.88
C ALA A 39 -6.92 -1.82 1.89
N ILE A 40 -8.24 -1.74 2.14
CA ILE A 40 -9.16 -0.92 1.36
C ILE A 40 -9.24 0.48 1.96
N ILE A 41 -9.02 1.48 1.12
CA ILE A 41 -9.22 2.90 1.42
C ILE A 41 -10.60 3.28 0.87
N LYS A 42 -11.49 3.70 1.76
CA LYS A 42 -12.88 4.01 1.41
C LYS A 42 -13.42 5.19 2.20
N THR A 43 -14.45 5.82 1.66
CA THR A 43 -15.25 6.83 2.35
C THR A 43 -16.04 6.21 3.51
N LYS A 44 -16.67 7.04 4.34
CA LYS A 44 -17.43 6.58 5.52
C LYS A 44 -18.75 5.90 5.15
N ASP A 45 -19.33 6.32 4.05
CA ASP A 45 -20.52 5.76 3.40
C ASP A 45 -20.21 4.49 2.58
N GLY A 46 -18.93 4.13 2.42
CA GLY A 46 -18.51 2.82 1.94
C GLY A 46 -18.01 2.77 0.50
N VAL A 47 -17.88 3.92 -0.17
CA VAL A 47 -17.31 4.01 -1.52
C VAL A 47 -15.81 3.73 -1.46
N GLU A 48 -15.35 2.73 -2.19
CA GLU A 48 -13.93 2.40 -2.33
C GLU A 48 -13.23 3.43 -3.21
N LEU A 49 -12.12 3.97 -2.72
CA LEU A 49 -11.30 4.97 -3.43
C LEU A 49 -10.02 4.36 -3.97
N ALA A 50 -9.43 3.43 -3.22
CA ALA A 50 -8.18 2.77 -3.56
C ALA A 50 -7.96 1.51 -2.72
N LYS A 51 -7.07 0.65 -3.17
CA LYS A 51 -6.63 -0.54 -2.46
C LYS A 51 -5.11 -0.61 -2.39
N VAL A 52 -4.59 -0.86 -1.20
CA VAL A 52 -3.18 -1.21 -0.99
C VAL A 52 -3.07 -2.73 -1.09
N ILE A 53 -2.29 -3.22 -2.05
CA ILE A 53 -2.14 -4.65 -2.35
C ILE A 53 -0.74 -5.12 -1.99
N TYR A 54 -0.65 -6.31 -1.40
CA TYR A 54 0.60 -7.07 -1.30
C TYR A 54 0.53 -8.32 -2.17
N SER A 55 1.46 -8.45 -3.12
CA SER A 55 1.63 -9.62 -3.96
C SER A 55 3.06 -10.18 -3.87
N PRO A 56 3.30 -11.16 -2.99
CA PRO A 56 4.62 -11.78 -2.81
C PRO A 56 5.08 -12.63 -3.99
N HIS A 57 4.17 -13.15 -4.80
CA HIS A 57 4.49 -14.12 -5.86
C HIS A 57 4.28 -13.58 -7.27
N LYS A 58 3.54 -12.49 -7.43
CA LYS A 58 3.29 -11.84 -8.72
C LYS A 58 3.58 -10.33 -8.59
N PRO A 59 4.87 -9.94 -8.51
CA PRO A 59 5.23 -8.53 -8.42
C PRO A 59 4.84 -7.81 -9.72
N LEU A 60 4.72 -6.47 -9.64
CA LEU A 60 4.68 -5.65 -10.84
C LEU A 60 5.98 -5.81 -11.65
N SER A 61 5.96 -5.41 -12.92
CA SER A 61 7.11 -5.55 -13.82
C SER A 61 8.39 -4.88 -13.31
N CYS A 62 8.27 -3.78 -12.54
CA CYS A 62 9.38 -3.10 -11.88
C CYS A 62 9.93 -3.83 -10.63
N GLY A 63 9.33 -4.95 -10.24
CA GLY A 63 9.67 -5.72 -9.04
C GLY A 63 8.93 -5.31 -7.77
N ALA A 64 8.09 -4.26 -7.81
CA ALA A 64 7.30 -3.84 -6.67
C ALA A 64 6.32 -4.95 -6.23
N ARG A 65 6.30 -5.22 -4.93
CA ARG A 65 5.42 -6.23 -4.30
C ARG A 65 4.27 -5.63 -3.51
N VAL A 66 4.36 -4.34 -3.21
CA VAL A 66 3.29 -3.57 -2.60
C VAL A 66 3.04 -2.34 -3.45
N TRP A 67 1.79 -2.09 -3.80
CA TRP A 67 1.37 -0.91 -4.56
C TRP A 67 -0.01 -0.45 -4.11
N VAL A 68 -0.40 0.72 -4.61
CA VAL A 68 -1.76 1.24 -4.50
C VAL A 68 -2.37 1.20 -5.89
N GLU A 69 -3.57 0.65 -6.01
CA GLU A 69 -4.38 0.73 -7.22
C GLU A 69 -5.71 1.40 -6.91
N LEU A 70 -6.27 2.07 -7.92
CA LEU A 70 -7.53 2.79 -7.85
C LEU A 70 -8.32 2.59 -9.15
N ASP A 71 -9.62 2.82 -9.07
CA ASP A 71 -10.50 2.88 -10.23
C ASP A 71 -10.54 4.31 -10.78
N THR A 72 -10.05 4.47 -12.02
CA THR A 72 -9.97 5.77 -12.70
C THR A 72 -11.32 6.35 -13.09
N ASP A 73 -12.39 5.54 -13.10
CA ASP A 73 -13.74 6.04 -13.38
C ASP A 73 -14.31 6.85 -12.20
N THR A 74 -13.76 6.65 -11.00
CA THR A 74 -14.27 7.25 -9.76
C THR A 74 -13.26 8.10 -9.00
N THR A 75 -11.96 7.88 -9.23
CA THR A 75 -10.88 8.49 -8.45
C THR A 75 -9.72 8.89 -9.36
N ASP A 76 -9.00 9.95 -8.99
CA ASP A 76 -7.80 10.43 -9.70
C ASP A 76 -6.64 10.71 -8.71
N VAL A 77 -5.43 10.95 -9.22
CA VAL A 77 -4.21 11.17 -8.44
C VAL A 77 -3.50 12.45 -8.87
N ASP A 78 -3.46 13.44 -7.97
CA ASP A 78 -2.64 14.63 -8.13
C ASP A 78 -1.15 14.34 -7.83
N LEU A 79 -0.27 14.81 -8.70
CA LEU A 79 1.17 14.69 -8.54
C LEU A 79 1.71 15.85 -7.70
N ILE A 80 2.41 15.53 -6.61
CA ILE A 80 3.15 16.50 -5.79
C ILE A 80 4.63 16.12 -5.85
N VAL A 81 5.38 16.85 -6.68
CA VAL A 81 6.84 16.70 -6.84
C VAL A 81 7.54 17.79 -6.03
N ARG A 82 8.63 17.44 -5.34
CA ARG A 82 9.40 18.42 -4.56
C ARG A 82 10.22 19.32 -5.50
N GLU A 83 10.32 20.61 -5.18
CA GLU A 83 11.11 21.55 -5.97
C GLU A 83 12.56 21.05 -6.14
N GLY A 84 13.02 20.97 -7.40
CA GLY A 84 14.38 20.54 -7.76
C GLY A 84 14.53 19.08 -8.19
N GLU A 85 13.48 18.24 -8.10
CA GLU A 85 13.46 16.89 -8.68
C GLU A 85 12.77 16.95 -10.05
N ASN A 86 13.56 17.09 -11.13
CA ASN A 86 13.05 16.85 -12.48
C ASN A 86 12.92 15.33 -12.69
N ASN A 87 11.74 14.89 -13.08
CA ASN A 87 11.53 13.53 -13.60
C ASN A 87 12.00 13.51 -15.06
N ASP A 88 13.32 13.42 -15.27
CA ASP A 88 13.90 13.04 -16.57
C ASP A 88 13.79 11.52 -16.78
#